data_AF-A0A8C5MV61-F1
#
_entry.id   AF-A0A8C5MV61-F1
#
_cell.length_a   1.000
_cell.length_b   1.000
_cell.length_c   1.000
_cell.angle_alpha   90.00
_cell.angle_beta   90.00
_cell.angle_gamma   90.00
#
_symmetry.space_group_name_H-M   'P 1'
#
loop_
_entity.id
_entity.type
_entity.pdbx_description
1 polymer ?
#
loop_
_entity_poly.entity_id
_entity_poly.type
_entity_poly.pdbx_seq_one_letter_code
_entity_poly.pdbx_strand_id
1 'polypeptide(L)'
;MMCGGCLSLLYILFLLFNGEFAVCLPDSNPNQDASTPEQVSCLAGKPVRSIDSLYLGSEDQQNSLRLEFQLSEITSNLSSFELRTRDPEGVIFYGDIGEDNWFVLGVRQKKLEVQMSNSNGQMVLSKWGPEISDGKWKKVAVDSSINTIEVRMDGELVVKLTHHVNAQLMPVTASKLVIILGDLPVGRNLQLIRPLKTALDGCMRNWAWVKRHTEGLENAMETDENRRCFEKEEPGSFFPSQSYAIMRPNLFQSQDQELCCRGLSLQWQKGSCFKVALLQKRGIQVFQAPKDQSWKLSIRVDFRFPEDGVLLALRSEENVTLFLVRLDWQKRVVSVTFFDKLTGSVMLPVDLCPSHWQFVDIQFSVNTLFIKTAETMSFWDIQPTDFQALQDKWTDPTSEIYIGGVPGSEGPHFSGCLKITLQAEAVDLDMAHYKHPYVRSHSCPVGI
;
A
#
# COMPACT_ATOMS: atom_id res chain seq x y z
N MET A 1 -15.15 25.95 -60.93
CA MET A 1 -15.03 27.10 -60.01
C MET A 1 -13.73 26.95 -59.23
N MET A 2 -12.86 27.95 -59.32
CA MET A 2 -11.58 28.06 -58.63
C MET A 2 -11.73 28.72 -57.24
N CYS A 3 -10.58 28.84 -56.56
CA CYS A 3 -10.26 29.36 -55.22
C CYS A 3 -10.49 28.35 -54.09
N GLY A 4 -9.50 27.96 -53.30
CA GLY A 4 -8.30 28.67 -52.82
C GLY A 4 -8.44 28.76 -51.28
N GLY A 5 -7.44 28.58 -50.43
CA GLY A 5 -6.01 28.36 -50.59
C GLY A 5 -5.42 27.99 -49.22
N CYS A 6 -4.14 27.65 -49.26
CA CYS A 6 -3.25 27.33 -48.16
C CYS A 6 -2.97 28.57 -47.29
N LEU A 7 -3.07 28.47 -45.97
CA LEU A 7 -2.53 29.40 -44.96
C LEU A 7 -2.17 28.56 -43.71
N SER A 8 -0.98 27.95 -43.70
CA SER A 8 0.26 28.45 -43.11
C SER A 8 0.27 28.44 -41.58
N LEU A 9 0.99 27.45 -41.03
CA LEU A 9 1.36 27.20 -39.64
C LEU A 9 2.24 28.30 -38.99
N LEU A 10 2.23 29.53 -39.52
CA LEU A 10 3.05 30.63 -39.02
C LEU A 10 2.35 31.53 -37.99
N TYR A 11 1.10 31.24 -37.61
CA TYR A 11 0.30 32.11 -36.74
C TYR A 11 0.20 31.66 -35.26
N ILE A 12 0.79 30.52 -34.89
CA ILE A 12 0.84 30.08 -33.49
C ILE A 12 2.21 30.39 -32.83
N LEU A 13 3.16 30.95 -33.60
CA LEU A 13 4.44 31.44 -33.08
C LEU A 13 4.50 32.97 -32.87
N PHE A 14 3.34 33.64 -32.85
CA PHE A 14 3.26 35.10 -32.66
C PHE A 14 2.46 35.55 -31.42
N LEU A 15 2.13 34.63 -30.51
CA LEU A 15 1.45 34.94 -29.23
C LEU A 15 2.32 34.61 -28.00
N LEU A 16 3.65 34.65 -28.15
CA LEU A 16 4.61 34.50 -27.05
C LEU A 16 5.47 35.74 -26.77
N PHE A 17 5.06 36.91 -27.28
CA PHE A 17 5.66 38.18 -26.85
C PHE A 17 4.58 39.22 -26.60
N ASN A 18 4.67 39.82 -25.41
CA ASN A 18 3.86 40.91 -24.85
C ASN A 18 2.62 40.48 -24.05
N GLY A 19 2.90 40.05 -22.82
CA GLY A 19 1.94 40.03 -21.73
C GLY A 19 2.66 40.36 -20.42
N GLU A 20 2.88 41.65 -20.16
CA GLU A 20 3.25 42.14 -18.83
C GLU A 20 2.11 41.79 -17.86
N PHE A 21 2.33 40.78 -17.02
CA PHE A 21 1.49 40.57 -15.84
C PHE A 21 2.15 41.29 -14.67
N ALA A 22 1.64 42.47 -14.35
CA ALA A 22 1.89 43.14 -13.09
C ALA A 22 1.25 42.31 -11.96
N VAL A 23 2.09 41.69 -11.13
CA VAL A 23 1.67 41.08 -9.86
C VAL A 23 1.68 42.19 -8.82
N CYS A 24 0.50 42.58 -8.33
CA CYS A 24 0.38 43.48 -7.19
C CYS A 24 0.85 42.75 -5.92
N LEU A 25 2.00 43.16 -5.38
CA LEU A 25 2.43 42.82 -4.02
C LEU A 25 1.63 43.68 -3.03
N PRO A 26 1.16 43.13 -1.90
CA PRO A 26 0.63 43.94 -0.81
C PRO A 26 1.77 44.69 -0.09
N ASP A 27 1.55 45.97 0.18
CA ASP A 27 2.46 46.88 0.88
C ASP A 27 2.93 46.34 2.23
N SER A 28 4.25 46.24 2.41
CA SER A 28 4.89 46.05 3.71
C SER A 28 5.14 47.42 4.37
N ASN A 29 4.42 47.68 5.45
CA ASN A 29 4.69 48.82 6.34
C ASN A 29 5.89 48.46 7.25
N PRO A 30 6.97 49.26 7.29
CA PRO A 30 8.13 48.95 8.11
C PRO A 30 7.91 49.51 9.51
N ASN A 31 7.67 48.64 10.49
CA ASN A 31 8.07 48.74 11.90
C ASN A 31 7.21 47.78 12.73
N GLN A 32 7.78 46.66 13.17
CA GLN A 32 7.76 46.25 14.58
C GLN A 32 8.53 44.93 14.78
N ASP A 33 9.44 45.02 15.74
CA ASP A 33 10.01 43.99 16.60
C ASP A 33 10.77 42.82 15.97
N ALA A 34 12.10 42.94 16.08
CA ALA A 34 13.02 41.82 16.13
C ALA A 34 12.71 40.95 17.37
N SER A 35 11.78 40.01 17.22
CA SER A 35 11.75 38.82 18.05
C SER A 35 12.76 37.82 17.47
N THR A 36 13.74 37.44 18.28
CA THR A 36 14.59 36.26 18.12
C THR A 36 13.81 35.09 17.51
N PRO A 37 14.36 34.31 16.55
CA PRO A 37 13.67 33.14 16.05
C PRO A 37 13.43 32.20 17.22
N GLU A 38 12.16 32.06 17.59
CA GLU A 38 11.73 31.07 18.55
C GLU A 38 12.08 29.71 17.94
N GLN A 39 13.05 29.03 18.54
CA GLN A 39 13.53 27.74 18.10
C GLN A 39 12.38 26.74 18.30
N VAL A 40 11.58 26.52 17.25
CA VAL A 40 10.51 25.52 17.23
C VAL A 40 11.16 24.15 17.42
N SER A 41 11.12 23.63 18.63
CA SER A 41 11.62 22.29 18.94
C SER A 41 10.61 21.26 18.44
N CYS A 42 10.76 20.83 17.18
CA CYS A 42 10.03 19.67 16.66
C CYS A 42 10.68 18.39 17.17
N LEU A 43 10.43 18.07 18.44
CA LEU A 43 10.83 16.80 19.04
C LEU A 43 9.98 15.67 18.45
N ALA A 44 10.65 14.60 18.02
CA ALA A 44 10.00 13.38 17.61
C ALA A 44 9.29 12.74 18.82
N GLY A 45 7.99 12.48 18.69
CA GLY A 45 7.14 11.86 19.69
C GLY A 45 6.97 10.37 19.43
N LYS A 46 6.60 9.61 20.47
CA LYS A 46 6.13 8.25 20.25
C LYS A 46 4.73 8.27 19.65
N PRO A 47 4.41 7.39 18.68
CA PRO A 47 3.06 7.26 18.15
C PRO A 47 2.04 7.05 19.28
N VAL A 48 0.99 7.87 19.31
CA VAL A 48 -0.09 7.73 20.30
C VAL A 48 -1.08 6.68 19.80
N ARG A 49 -1.31 5.66 20.64
CA ARG A 49 -2.22 4.55 20.35
C ARG A 49 -3.50 4.69 21.15
N SER A 50 -4.63 4.41 20.50
CA SER A 50 -5.95 4.45 21.11
C SER A 50 -6.20 3.22 21.97
N ILE A 51 -6.78 3.41 23.15
CA ILE A 51 -7.13 2.32 24.06
C ILE A 51 -8.39 1.53 23.65
N ASP A 52 -9.25 2.13 22.83
CA ASP A 52 -10.58 1.60 22.49
C ASP A 52 -10.72 1.20 21.01
N SER A 53 -9.60 1.09 20.28
CA SER A 53 -9.64 0.68 18.87
C SER A 53 -8.63 -0.41 18.55
N LEU A 54 -9.17 -1.53 18.07
CA LEU A 54 -8.49 -2.76 17.74
C LEU A 54 -7.94 -2.70 16.32
N TYR A 55 -6.70 -3.09 16.14
CA TYR A 55 -6.07 -3.28 14.84
C TYR A 55 -6.30 -4.70 14.31
N LEU A 56 -6.78 -4.78 13.07
CA LEU A 56 -7.11 -6.03 12.40
C LEU A 56 -5.92 -6.67 11.70
N GLY A 57 -4.94 -5.87 11.24
CA GLY A 57 -3.86 -6.37 10.41
C GLY A 57 -2.88 -7.22 11.21
N SER A 58 -2.89 -8.53 11.00
CA SER A 58 -1.80 -9.38 11.46
C SER A 58 -1.76 -10.62 10.59
N GLU A 59 -0.63 -10.84 9.92
CA GLU A 59 -0.34 -12.10 9.23
C GLU A 59 0.16 -13.18 10.21
N ASP A 60 0.16 -12.89 11.51
CA ASP A 60 0.51 -13.87 12.54
C ASP A 60 -0.65 -14.82 12.84
N GLN A 61 -0.59 -15.99 12.21
CA GLN A 61 -1.53 -17.08 12.41
C GLN A 61 -1.60 -17.59 13.87
N GLN A 62 -0.58 -17.34 14.71
CA GLN A 62 -0.60 -17.74 16.11
C GLN A 62 -1.45 -16.82 16.98
N ASN A 63 -1.74 -15.61 16.50
CA ASN A 63 -2.42 -14.57 17.27
C ASN A 63 -3.69 -14.09 16.53
N SER A 64 -4.47 -15.04 16.00
CA SER A 64 -5.74 -14.75 15.33
C SER A 64 -6.80 -14.26 16.33
N LEU A 65 -7.53 -13.22 15.95
CA LEU A 65 -8.60 -12.63 16.77
C LEU A 65 -9.88 -13.46 16.61
N ARG A 66 -10.04 -14.47 17.46
CA ARG A 66 -11.10 -15.49 17.35
C ARG A 66 -12.10 -15.39 18.49
N LEU A 67 -13.39 -15.38 18.13
CA LEU A 67 -14.52 -15.43 19.04
C LEU A 67 -15.30 -16.73 18.83
N GLU A 68 -15.71 -17.35 19.93
CA GLU A 68 -16.59 -18.53 19.92
C GLU A 68 -17.83 -18.26 20.77
N PHE A 69 -19.01 -18.55 20.23
CA PHE A 69 -20.28 -18.42 20.93
C PHE A 69 -21.07 -19.72 20.84
N GLN A 70 -21.71 -20.14 21.94
CA GLN A 70 -22.67 -21.23 21.90
C GLN A 70 -23.96 -20.74 21.25
N LEU A 71 -24.43 -21.40 20.19
CA LEU A 71 -25.61 -20.98 19.44
C LEU A 71 -26.87 -20.96 20.32
N SER A 72 -26.96 -21.84 21.33
CA SER A 72 -28.08 -21.87 22.29
C SER A 72 -28.19 -20.62 23.17
N GLU A 73 -27.12 -19.82 23.28
CA GLU A 73 -27.08 -18.62 24.12
C GLU A 73 -27.26 -17.32 23.32
N ILE A 74 -27.30 -17.40 21.99
CA ILE A 74 -27.45 -16.24 21.11
C ILE A 74 -28.93 -15.85 21.04
N THR A 75 -29.21 -14.58 21.36
CA THR A 75 -30.56 -14.01 21.30
C THR A 75 -30.74 -13.03 20.13
N SER A 76 -29.66 -12.72 19.41
CA SER A 76 -29.62 -11.74 18.34
C SER A 76 -28.55 -12.12 17.32
N ASN A 77 -28.93 -12.14 16.05
CA ASN A 77 -27.99 -12.40 14.95
C ASN A 77 -27.27 -11.13 14.45
N LEU A 78 -27.69 -9.96 14.94
CA LEU A 78 -27.08 -8.69 14.61
C LEU A 78 -25.67 -8.57 15.22
N SER A 79 -24.69 -8.32 14.35
CA SER A 79 -23.36 -7.86 14.72
C SER A 79 -23.10 -6.46 14.15
N SER A 80 -22.48 -5.58 14.92
CA SER A 80 -22.16 -4.22 14.45
C SER A 80 -20.80 -3.75 14.95
N PHE A 81 -20.13 -2.90 14.20
CA PHE A 81 -18.85 -2.29 14.54
C PHE A 81 -18.65 -1.01 13.75
N GLU A 82 -17.70 -0.18 14.16
CA GLU A 82 -17.15 0.89 13.33
C GLU A 82 -15.82 0.43 12.72
N LEU A 83 -15.61 0.71 11.44
CA LEU A 83 -14.39 0.38 10.71
C LEU A 83 -13.77 1.65 10.11
N ARG A 84 -12.44 1.74 10.17
CA ARG A 84 -11.62 2.73 9.45
C ARG A 84 -10.48 2.01 8.77
N THR A 85 -10.31 2.17 7.45
CA THR A 85 -9.20 1.59 6.69
C THR A 85 -8.89 2.42 5.45
N ARG A 86 -7.65 2.33 4.96
CA ARG A 86 -7.22 2.82 3.64
C ARG A 86 -6.84 1.69 2.69
N ASP A 87 -6.82 0.47 3.21
CA ASP A 87 -6.41 -0.73 2.51
C ASP A 87 -7.42 -1.06 1.40
N PRO A 88 -6.97 -1.23 0.14
CA PRO A 88 -7.86 -1.54 -0.96
C PRO A 88 -8.42 -2.97 -0.95
N GLU A 89 -7.81 -3.91 -0.21
CA GLU A 89 -8.24 -5.31 -0.19
C GLU A 89 -7.86 -6.02 1.12
N GLY A 90 -8.81 -6.70 1.76
CA GLY A 90 -8.55 -7.44 2.99
C GLY A 90 -9.81 -8.07 3.57
N VAL A 91 -9.66 -8.97 4.53
CA VAL A 91 -10.79 -9.58 5.26
C VAL A 91 -11.13 -8.71 6.47
N ILE A 92 -12.41 -8.34 6.62
CA ILE A 92 -12.89 -7.65 7.83
C ILE A 92 -13.18 -8.71 8.89
N PHE A 93 -14.04 -9.68 8.57
CA PHE A 93 -14.23 -10.86 9.38
C PHE A 93 -14.75 -12.05 8.58
N TYR A 94 -14.43 -13.24 9.08
CA TYR A 94 -14.99 -14.52 8.68
C TYR A 94 -15.93 -15.02 9.80
N GLY A 95 -17.04 -15.63 9.43
CA GLY A 95 -17.95 -16.29 10.37
C GLY A 95 -18.36 -17.67 9.86
N ASP A 96 -18.41 -18.66 10.73
CA ASP A 96 -18.96 -19.98 10.40
C ASP A 96 -19.75 -20.63 11.53
N ILE A 97 -20.66 -21.52 11.13
CA ILE A 97 -21.41 -22.40 12.02
C ILE A 97 -21.11 -23.88 11.71
N GLY A 98 -19.96 -24.19 11.09
CA GLY A 98 -19.60 -25.55 10.66
C GLY A 98 -20.30 -26.03 9.38
N GLU A 99 -20.01 -27.29 8.99
CA GLU A 99 -20.56 -27.96 7.79
C GLU A 99 -20.48 -27.12 6.49
N ASP A 100 -19.35 -26.46 6.24
CA ASP A 100 -19.13 -25.58 5.07
C ASP A 100 -20.15 -24.41 4.96
N ASN A 101 -20.83 -24.08 6.06
CA ASN A 101 -21.68 -22.89 6.18
C ASN A 101 -20.87 -21.74 6.78
N TRP A 102 -20.37 -20.89 5.89
CA TRP A 102 -19.48 -19.79 6.23
C TRP A 102 -19.85 -18.52 5.46
N PHE A 103 -19.42 -17.40 6.00
CA PHE A 103 -19.56 -16.07 5.43
C PHE A 103 -18.27 -15.29 5.64
N VAL A 104 -17.88 -14.51 4.65
CA VAL A 104 -16.76 -13.57 4.69
C VAL A 104 -17.27 -12.19 4.30
N LEU A 105 -17.01 -11.22 5.17
CA LEU A 105 -17.09 -9.80 4.83
C LEU A 105 -15.66 -9.29 4.61
N GLY A 106 -15.41 -8.73 3.44
CA GLY A 106 -14.11 -8.16 3.10
C GLY A 106 -14.22 -6.86 2.33
N VAL A 107 -13.06 -6.32 2.03
CA VAL A 107 -12.86 -5.18 1.15
C VAL A 107 -12.18 -5.69 -0.11
N ARG A 108 -12.61 -5.20 -1.27
CA ARG A 108 -11.91 -5.40 -2.54
C ARG A 108 -12.07 -4.17 -3.42
N GLN A 109 -10.99 -3.72 -4.03
CA GLN A 109 -11.00 -2.47 -4.82
C GLN A 109 -11.66 -1.31 -4.05
N LYS A 110 -11.34 -1.22 -2.74
CA LYS A 110 -11.88 -0.24 -1.78
C LYS A 110 -13.36 -0.37 -1.43
N LYS A 111 -14.07 -1.39 -1.95
CA LYS A 111 -15.51 -1.58 -1.76
C LYS A 111 -15.81 -2.80 -0.91
N LEU A 112 -16.95 -2.78 -0.22
CA LEU A 112 -17.44 -3.95 0.51
C LEU A 112 -17.77 -5.10 -0.45
N GLU A 113 -17.33 -6.30 -0.08
CA GLU A 113 -17.60 -7.57 -0.75
C GLU A 113 -18.02 -8.60 0.30
N VAL A 114 -19.05 -9.38 -0.05
CA VAL A 114 -19.48 -10.53 0.74
C VAL A 114 -19.37 -11.79 -0.09
N GLN A 115 -18.80 -12.82 0.51
CA GLN A 115 -18.84 -14.19 0.01
C GLN A 115 -19.44 -15.10 1.07
N MET A 116 -20.25 -16.06 0.66
CA MET A 116 -20.90 -17.01 1.59
C MET A 116 -21.04 -18.37 0.93
N SER A 117 -21.06 -19.41 1.76
CA SER A 117 -21.40 -20.78 1.40
C SER A 117 -22.43 -21.31 2.37
N ASN A 118 -23.29 -22.21 1.89
CA ASN A 118 -24.20 -22.97 2.76
C ASN A 118 -23.77 -24.44 2.83
N SER A 119 -24.45 -25.21 3.68
CA SER A 119 -24.20 -26.65 3.87
C SER A 119 -24.45 -27.51 2.64
N ASN A 120 -25.13 -26.98 1.61
CA ASN A 120 -25.32 -27.66 0.32
C ASN A 120 -24.16 -27.38 -0.66
N GLY A 121 -23.13 -26.64 -0.23
CA GLY A 121 -22.02 -26.21 -1.08
C GLY A 121 -22.38 -25.09 -2.08
N GLN A 122 -23.55 -24.48 -1.96
CA GLN A 122 -23.90 -23.33 -2.80
C GLN A 122 -23.17 -22.08 -2.29
N MET A 123 -22.29 -21.56 -3.13
CA MET A 123 -21.59 -20.31 -2.85
C MET A 123 -22.25 -19.12 -3.55
N VAL A 124 -22.33 -17.98 -2.86
CA VAL A 124 -22.88 -16.73 -3.37
C VAL A 124 -21.91 -15.57 -3.13
N LEU A 125 -21.76 -14.71 -4.14
CA LEU A 125 -20.95 -13.49 -4.11
C LEU A 125 -21.88 -12.28 -4.21
N SER A 126 -21.70 -11.28 -3.35
CA SER A 126 -22.46 -10.03 -3.43
C SER A 126 -22.12 -9.21 -4.67
N LYS A 127 -23.07 -8.36 -5.06
CA LYS A 127 -22.73 -7.17 -5.85
C LYS A 127 -21.81 -6.27 -5.02
N TRP A 128 -21.04 -5.44 -5.71
CA TRP A 128 -20.17 -4.45 -5.08
C TRP A 128 -20.96 -3.52 -4.16
N GLY A 129 -20.53 -3.41 -2.90
CA GLY A 129 -21.01 -2.40 -1.98
C GLY A 129 -20.39 -1.02 -2.24
N PRO A 130 -20.69 -0.03 -1.38
CA PRO A 130 -20.06 1.28 -1.42
C PRO A 130 -18.58 1.23 -1.05
N GLU A 131 -17.88 2.33 -1.34
CA GLU A 131 -16.48 2.51 -0.95
C GLU A 131 -16.36 2.68 0.57
N ILE A 132 -15.41 1.95 1.18
CA ILE A 132 -15.14 1.96 2.62
C ILE A 132 -13.70 2.37 2.95
N SER A 133 -12.76 2.21 2.01
CA SER A 133 -11.32 2.45 2.23
C SER A 133 -10.91 3.92 2.05
N ASP A 134 -11.66 4.86 2.62
CA ASP A 134 -11.38 6.30 2.55
C ASP A 134 -10.62 6.84 3.77
N GLY A 135 -10.31 5.98 4.75
CA GLY A 135 -9.67 6.33 6.01
C GLY A 135 -10.58 7.08 6.99
N LYS A 136 -11.91 7.02 6.82
CA LYS A 136 -12.89 7.55 7.78
C LYS A 136 -13.57 6.40 8.52
N TRP A 137 -14.03 6.68 9.73
CA TRP A 137 -14.85 5.74 10.48
C TRP A 137 -16.23 5.62 9.84
N LYS A 138 -16.67 4.39 9.57
CA LYS A 138 -18.03 4.06 9.09
C LYS A 138 -18.62 2.96 9.95
N LYS A 139 -19.91 3.06 10.27
CA LYS A 139 -20.61 2.03 11.03
C LYS A 139 -21.09 0.94 10.09
N VAL A 140 -20.68 -0.29 10.34
CA VAL A 140 -21.12 -1.48 9.61
C VAL A 140 -21.95 -2.35 10.54
N ALA A 141 -23.08 -2.83 10.04
CA ALA A 141 -23.93 -3.78 10.74
C ALA A 141 -24.26 -4.94 9.81
N VAL A 142 -24.13 -6.16 10.31
CA VAL A 142 -24.45 -7.40 9.61
C VAL A 142 -25.54 -8.11 10.39
N ASP A 143 -26.67 -8.36 9.74
CA ASP A 143 -27.79 -9.09 10.30
C ASP A 143 -28.02 -10.37 9.48
N SER A 144 -27.88 -11.51 10.14
CA SER A 144 -28.11 -12.81 9.51
C SER A 144 -29.47 -13.38 9.91
N SER A 145 -30.20 -13.86 8.92
CA SER A 145 -31.43 -14.63 9.10
C SER A 145 -31.19 -16.08 8.63
N ILE A 146 -32.24 -16.90 8.63
CA ILE A 146 -32.18 -18.30 8.21
C ILE A 146 -31.61 -18.46 6.80
N ASN A 147 -31.96 -17.55 5.88
CA ASN A 147 -31.55 -17.64 4.48
C ASN A 147 -31.06 -16.31 3.90
N THR A 148 -31.05 -15.22 4.65
CA THR A 148 -30.58 -13.92 4.17
C THR A 148 -29.48 -13.37 5.03
N ILE A 149 -28.52 -12.69 4.41
CA ILE A 149 -27.59 -11.82 5.13
C ILE A 149 -27.73 -10.41 4.58
N GLU A 150 -27.96 -9.47 5.49
CA GLU A 150 -28.08 -8.06 5.20
C GLU A 150 -26.89 -7.31 5.82
N VAL A 151 -26.17 -6.56 4.99
CA VAL A 151 -25.11 -5.66 5.44
C VAL A 151 -25.60 -4.24 5.27
N ARG A 152 -25.51 -3.47 6.36
CA ARG A 152 -25.84 -2.05 6.40
C ARG A 152 -24.59 -1.23 6.68
N MET A 153 -24.44 -0.11 5.97
CA MET A 153 -23.41 0.89 6.24
C MET A 153 -24.11 2.19 6.63
N ASP A 154 -23.79 2.72 7.81
CA ASP A 154 -24.41 3.92 8.40
C ASP A 154 -25.96 3.86 8.42
N GLY A 155 -26.51 2.64 8.53
CA GLY A 155 -27.95 2.37 8.59
C GLY A 155 -28.60 2.01 7.24
N GLU A 156 -27.94 2.30 6.13
CA GLU A 156 -28.43 2.01 4.77
C GLU A 156 -28.10 0.57 4.36
N LEU A 157 -29.07 -0.14 3.77
CA LEU A 157 -28.86 -1.50 3.24
C LEU A 157 -28.01 -1.45 1.97
N VAL A 158 -26.79 -1.99 2.05
CA VAL A 158 -25.80 -1.92 0.96
C VAL A 158 -25.56 -3.26 0.28
N VAL A 159 -25.72 -4.36 1.02
CA VAL A 159 -25.64 -5.72 0.49
C VAL A 159 -26.78 -6.53 1.08
N LYS A 160 -27.49 -7.25 0.22
CA LYS A 160 -28.46 -8.28 0.62
C LYS A 160 -28.19 -9.53 -0.20
N LEU A 161 -27.88 -10.61 0.49
CA LEU A 161 -27.74 -11.92 -0.10
C LEU A 161 -28.84 -12.84 0.41
N THR A 162 -29.26 -13.76 -0.45
CA THR A 162 -30.30 -14.73 -0.13
C THR A 162 -29.88 -16.08 -0.68
N HIS A 163 -29.81 -17.08 0.19
CA HIS A 163 -29.60 -18.47 -0.19
C HIS A 163 -30.92 -19.11 -0.61
N HIS A 164 -30.86 -19.97 -1.63
CA HIS A 164 -31.96 -20.85 -1.95
C HIS A 164 -31.89 -22.07 -1.05
N VAL A 165 -32.74 -22.12 -0.03
CA VAL A 165 -32.84 -23.28 0.87
C VAL A 165 -33.96 -24.18 0.33
N ASN A 166 -33.63 -25.38 -0.15
CA ASN A 166 -34.64 -26.41 -0.36
C ASN A 166 -35.19 -26.81 1.02
N ALA A 167 -36.52 -26.88 1.15
CA ALA A 167 -37.25 -27.06 2.40
C ALA A 167 -37.07 -28.44 3.08
N GLN A 168 -35.97 -29.15 2.82
CA GLN A 168 -35.53 -30.28 3.63
C GLN A 168 -34.62 -29.74 4.73
N LEU A 169 -35.25 -29.40 5.86
CA LEU A 169 -34.62 -29.04 7.11
C LEU A 169 -33.64 -30.14 7.52
N MET A 170 -32.36 -29.97 7.20
CA MET A 170 -31.31 -30.70 7.91
C MET A 170 -31.25 -30.12 9.33
N PRO A 171 -31.28 -30.95 10.39
CA PRO A 171 -31.08 -30.44 11.73
C PRO A 171 -29.69 -29.82 11.76
N VAL A 172 -29.62 -28.52 12.08
CA VAL A 172 -28.35 -27.82 12.32
C VAL A 172 -27.66 -28.57 13.46
N THR A 173 -26.65 -29.38 13.13
CA THR A 173 -25.82 -30.09 14.13
C THR A 173 -24.85 -29.11 14.81
N ALA A 174 -24.72 -27.91 14.26
CA ALA A 174 -23.88 -26.86 14.78
C ALA A 174 -24.28 -26.47 16.20
N SER A 175 -23.32 -26.52 17.11
CA SER A 175 -23.46 -26.03 18.48
C SER A 175 -22.85 -24.65 18.68
N LYS A 176 -21.96 -24.22 17.78
CA LYS A 176 -21.15 -23.02 17.95
C LYS A 176 -21.14 -22.11 16.71
N LEU A 177 -21.08 -20.81 16.96
CA LEU A 177 -20.71 -19.78 16.01
C LEU A 177 -19.25 -19.39 16.25
N VAL A 178 -18.43 -19.43 15.21
CA VAL A 178 -17.04 -18.97 15.22
C VAL A 178 -16.95 -17.69 14.39
N ILE A 179 -16.33 -16.65 14.95
CA ILE A 179 -16.00 -15.41 14.23
C ILE A 179 -14.49 -15.19 14.31
N ILE A 180 -13.85 -14.89 13.17
CA ILE A 180 -12.42 -14.57 13.07
C ILE A 180 -12.31 -13.17 12.47
N LEU A 181 -11.60 -12.27 13.15
CA LEU A 181 -11.44 -10.88 12.71
C LEU A 181 -10.11 -10.71 11.97
N GLY A 182 -10.12 -9.99 10.85
CA GLY A 182 -8.91 -9.66 10.09
C GLY A 182 -8.23 -10.83 9.36
N ASP A 183 -8.78 -12.04 9.41
CA ASP A 183 -8.16 -13.25 8.86
C ASP A 183 -9.20 -14.34 8.48
N LEU A 184 -8.71 -15.41 7.87
CA LEU A 184 -9.44 -16.64 7.54
C LEU A 184 -9.01 -17.80 8.47
N PRO A 185 -9.83 -18.85 8.63
CA PRO A 185 -9.49 -19.99 9.49
C PRO A 185 -8.26 -20.77 8.99
N VAL A 186 -7.30 -20.97 9.89
CA VAL A 186 -6.09 -21.78 9.63
C VAL A 186 -6.44 -23.26 9.55
N GLY A 187 -5.82 -23.98 8.60
CA GLY A 187 -5.92 -25.45 8.51
C GLY A 187 -7.23 -25.98 7.92
N ARG A 188 -8.11 -25.11 7.42
CA ARG A 188 -9.26 -25.51 6.58
C ARG A 188 -8.97 -25.26 5.11
N ASN A 189 -9.45 -26.16 4.25
CA ASN A 189 -9.46 -25.97 2.79
C ASN A 189 -10.60 -25.01 2.40
N LEU A 190 -10.57 -23.78 2.91
CA LEU A 190 -11.56 -22.76 2.58
C LEU A 190 -11.32 -22.26 1.15
N GLN A 191 -12.28 -22.50 0.26
CA GLN A 191 -12.26 -21.98 -1.11
C GLN A 191 -13.23 -20.82 -1.24
N LEU A 192 -12.69 -19.61 -1.36
CA LEU A 192 -13.46 -18.43 -1.72
C LEU A 192 -13.80 -18.45 -3.21
N ILE A 193 -14.96 -17.91 -3.58
CA ILE A 193 -15.36 -17.71 -4.99
C ILE A 193 -14.32 -16.82 -5.70
N ARG A 194 -13.88 -15.77 -5.00
CA ARG A 194 -12.76 -14.91 -5.41
C ARG A 194 -11.75 -14.84 -4.27
N PRO A 195 -10.52 -15.37 -4.44
CA PRO A 195 -9.48 -15.28 -3.42
C PRO A 195 -9.25 -13.83 -2.99
N LEU A 196 -9.22 -13.57 -1.68
CA LEU A 196 -8.93 -12.27 -1.08
C LEU A 196 -7.53 -12.31 -0.46
N LYS A 197 -6.80 -11.20 -0.52
CA LYS A 197 -5.74 -10.96 0.46
C LYS A 197 -6.37 -10.96 1.86
N THR A 198 -5.78 -11.66 2.83
CA THR A 198 -6.39 -11.87 4.14
C THR A 198 -6.18 -10.67 5.05
N ALA A 199 -4.92 -10.27 5.25
CA ALA A 199 -4.56 -9.15 6.09
C ALA A 199 -5.26 -7.87 5.62
N LEU A 200 -5.82 -7.13 6.59
CA LEU A 200 -6.44 -5.83 6.37
C LEU A 200 -5.79 -4.81 7.30
N ASP A 201 -5.10 -3.80 6.76
CA ASP A 201 -4.67 -2.64 7.53
C ASP A 201 -5.88 -1.77 7.87
N GLY A 202 -6.60 -2.17 8.93
CA GLY A 202 -7.85 -1.58 9.34
C GLY A 202 -8.02 -1.55 10.86
N CYS A 203 -8.80 -0.57 11.30
CA CYS A 203 -9.11 -0.31 12.69
C CYS A 203 -10.59 -0.55 12.96
N MET A 204 -10.89 -1.22 14.07
CA MET A 204 -12.23 -1.54 14.51
C MET A 204 -12.48 -1.00 15.91
N ARG A 205 -13.68 -0.45 16.15
CA ARG A 205 -14.12 -0.01 17.50
C ARG A 205 -15.63 -0.11 17.65
N ASN A 206 -16.13 0.15 18.85
CA ASN A 206 -17.57 0.15 19.16
C ASN A 206 -18.27 -1.13 18.67
N TRP A 207 -17.60 -2.27 18.81
CA TRP A 207 -18.12 -3.54 18.34
C TRP A 207 -19.19 -4.09 19.28
N ALA A 208 -20.14 -4.81 18.71
CA ALA A 208 -21.13 -5.60 19.38
C ALA A 208 -21.38 -6.84 18.52
N TRP A 209 -20.73 -7.95 18.88
CA TRP A 209 -20.84 -9.22 18.16
C TRP A 209 -21.99 -10.03 18.75
N VAL A 210 -23.03 -10.31 17.96
CA VAL A 210 -24.24 -11.06 18.38
C VAL A 210 -24.84 -10.62 19.73
N LYS A 211 -24.63 -9.36 20.11
CA LYS A 211 -24.95 -8.76 21.42
C LYS A 211 -24.45 -9.57 22.63
N ARG A 212 -23.27 -10.19 22.51
CA ARG A 212 -22.56 -10.87 23.61
C ARG A 212 -21.26 -10.14 23.95
N HIS A 213 -20.76 -10.38 25.15
CA HIS A 213 -19.47 -9.85 25.59
C HIS A 213 -18.30 -10.54 24.87
N THR A 214 -17.21 -9.81 24.65
CA THR A 214 -16.09 -10.24 23.82
C THR A 214 -14.73 -10.04 24.47
N GLU A 215 -14.61 -10.31 25.78
CA GLU A 215 -13.43 -10.03 26.63
C GLU A 215 -12.05 -10.38 26.02
N GLY A 216 -12.01 -11.40 25.13
CA GLY A 216 -10.80 -11.76 24.40
C GLY A 216 -10.22 -10.65 23.51
N LEU A 217 -11.06 -9.75 22.98
CA LEU A 217 -10.59 -8.63 22.15
C LEU A 217 -9.98 -7.52 23.00
N GLU A 218 -10.60 -7.19 24.14
CA GLU A 218 -10.07 -6.22 25.08
C GLU A 218 -8.72 -6.71 25.64
N ASN A 219 -8.64 -7.98 26.04
CA ASN A 219 -7.40 -8.60 26.51
C ASN A 219 -6.28 -8.60 25.46
N ALA A 220 -6.60 -8.78 24.17
CA ALA A 220 -5.61 -8.69 23.09
C ALA A 220 -5.01 -7.26 22.97
N MET A 221 -5.82 -6.21 23.17
CA MET A 221 -5.33 -4.83 23.18
C MET A 221 -4.56 -4.49 24.46
N GLU A 222 -4.91 -5.09 25.59
CA GLU A 222 -4.19 -4.89 26.86
C GLU A 222 -2.81 -5.55 26.83
N THR A 223 -2.69 -6.73 26.23
CA THR A 223 -1.46 -7.51 26.22
C THR A 223 -0.46 -7.09 25.13
N ASP A 224 -0.93 -6.56 24.00
CA ASP A 224 -0.07 -6.12 22.90
C ASP A 224 -0.47 -4.73 22.40
N GLU A 225 0.39 -3.74 22.63
CA GLU A 225 0.15 -2.37 22.15
C GLU A 225 0.07 -2.29 20.61
N ASN A 226 0.68 -3.22 19.87
CA ASN A 226 0.58 -3.27 18.42
C ASN A 226 -0.81 -3.71 17.93
N ARG A 227 -1.65 -4.25 18.82
CA ARG A 227 -3.08 -4.47 18.56
C ARG A 227 -3.94 -3.24 18.73
N ARG A 228 -3.36 -2.12 19.15
CA ARG A 228 -4.04 -0.83 19.18
C ARG A 228 -3.79 -0.03 17.92
N CYS A 229 -4.84 0.61 17.42
CA CYS A 229 -4.73 1.56 16.33
C CYS A 229 -4.14 2.89 16.79
N PHE A 230 -3.59 3.65 15.84
CA PHE A 230 -3.19 5.03 16.10
C PHE A 230 -4.42 5.91 16.26
N GLU A 231 -4.37 6.88 17.17
CA GLU A 231 -5.46 7.85 17.33
C GLU A 231 -5.69 8.65 16.04
N LYS A 232 -4.57 9.13 15.46
CA LYS A 232 -4.53 9.88 14.21
C LYS A 232 -3.58 9.22 13.23
N GLU A 233 -4.06 8.97 12.02
CA GLU A 233 -3.30 8.33 10.95
C GLU A 233 -3.47 9.08 9.62
N GLU A 234 -2.43 8.99 8.80
CA GLU A 234 -2.37 9.51 7.44
C GLU A 234 -1.83 8.44 6.47
N PRO A 235 -1.94 8.64 5.14
CA PRO A 235 -1.40 7.69 4.18
C PRO A 235 0.12 7.53 4.31
N GLY A 236 0.59 6.29 4.27
CA GLY A 236 1.99 5.87 4.36
C GLY A 236 2.09 4.49 5.02
N SER A 237 3.29 3.93 5.07
CA SER A 237 3.54 2.65 5.72
C SER A 237 4.37 2.84 6.98
N PHE A 238 3.90 2.32 8.12
CA PHE A 238 4.59 2.44 9.40
C PHE A 238 5.40 1.19 9.74
N PHE A 239 6.67 1.39 10.05
CA PHE A 239 7.62 0.37 10.48
C PHE A 239 7.94 0.58 11.96
N PRO A 240 7.51 -0.32 12.87
CA PRO A 240 7.99 -0.31 14.24
C PRO A 240 9.47 -0.75 14.31
N SER A 241 10.13 -0.51 15.45
CA SER A 241 11.51 -0.92 15.66
C SER A 241 11.69 -2.43 15.46
N GLN A 242 12.83 -2.84 14.86
CA GLN A 242 13.15 -4.23 14.50
C GLN A 242 12.18 -4.90 13.52
N SER A 243 11.46 -4.12 12.70
CA SER A 243 10.60 -4.64 11.65
C SER A 243 11.18 -4.45 10.25
N TYR A 244 10.72 -5.26 9.30
CA TYR A 244 11.10 -5.16 7.90
C TYR A 244 10.07 -5.87 7.02
N ALA A 245 10.16 -5.63 5.71
CA ALA A 245 9.42 -6.34 4.69
C ALA A 245 10.35 -6.76 3.55
N ILE A 246 10.02 -7.86 2.87
CA ILE A 246 10.78 -8.39 1.74
C ILE A 246 9.87 -8.55 0.52
N MET A 247 10.32 -8.00 -0.60
CA MET A 247 9.60 -7.97 -1.87
C MET A 247 10.49 -8.45 -3.01
N ARG A 248 9.88 -8.78 -4.16
CA ARG A 248 10.64 -9.14 -5.36
C ARG A 248 10.74 -7.96 -6.33
N PRO A 249 11.91 -7.72 -6.96
CA PRO A 249 12.10 -6.65 -7.95
C PRO A 249 11.20 -6.76 -9.18
N ASN A 250 10.77 -7.98 -9.55
CA ASN A 250 9.94 -8.21 -10.73
C ASN A 250 8.56 -7.52 -10.67
N LEU A 251 8.12 -7.10 -9.47
CA LEU A 251 6.93 -6.25 -9.28
C LEU A 251 7.10 -4.85 -9.89
N PHE A 252 8.34 -4.40 -10.11
CA PHE A 252 8.71 -3.05 -10.52
C PHE A 252 9.49 -3.04 -11.85
N GLN A 253 9.25 -4.03 -12.71
CA GLN A 253 9.81 -3.98 -14.06
C GLN A 253 9.10 -2.89 -14.85
N SER A 254 9.88 -2.05 -15.54
CA SER A 254 9.35 -1.04 -16.45
C SER A 254 8.38 -1.73 -17.40
N GLN A 255 7.11 -1.38 -17.34
CA GLN A 255 6.19 -1.71 -18.42
C GLN A 255 6.71 -0.94 -19.64
N ASP A 256 7.47 -1.63 -20.51
CA ASP A 256 7.36 -1.32 -21.92
C ASP A 256 5.86 -1.36 -22.20
N GLN A 257 5.24 -0.20 -22.41
CA GLN A 257 3.84 -0.10 -22.77
C GLN A 257 3.67 -0.78 -24.13
N GLU A 258 3.58 -2.10 -24.15
CA GLU A 258 2.89 -2.84 -25.19
C GLU A 258 1.41 -2.46 -25.07
N LEU A 259 1.06 -1.35 -25.73
CA LEU A 259 -0.31 -1.04 -26.14
C LEU A 259 -0.79 -2.14 -27.10
N CYS A 260 -1.10 -3.32 -26.57
CA CYS A 260 -1.87 -4.33 -27.28
C CYS A 260 -3.31 -3.82 -27.42
N CYS A 261 -3.63 -3.27 -28.59
CA CYS A 261 -4.99 -2.89 -28.95
C CYS A 261 -5.93 -4.11 -28.82
N ARG A 262 -6.84 -4.10 -27.84
CA ARG A 262 -7.93 -5.08 -27.75
C ARG A 262 -8.98 -4.78 -28.82
N GLY A 263 -9.03 -5.62 -29.85
CA GLY A 263 -10.15 -5.66 -30.78
C GLY A 263 -9.71 -5.86 -32.22
N LEU A 264 -9.24 -7.06 -32.54
CA LEU A 264 -9.43 -7.71 -33.84
C LEU A 264 -8.99 -9.17 -33.68
N SER A 265 -9.95 -10.08 -33.90
CA SER A 265 -9.75 -11.53 -33.90
C SER A 265 -8.81 -11.93 -35.03
N LEU A 266 -7.53 -12.11 -34.72
CA LEU A 266 -6.62 -12.92 -35.50
C LEU A 266 -5.85 -13.82 -34.53
N GLN A 267 -5.81 -15.11 -34.81
CA GLN A 267 -5.05 -16.08 -34.03
C GLN A 267 -3.55 -15.78 -34.20
N TRP A 268 -2.83 -15.54 -33.10
CA TRP A 268 -1.39 -15.24 -33.13
C TRP A 268 -0.57 -16.28 -32.37
N GLN A 269 0.63 -16.58 -32.88
CA GLN A 269 1.66 -17.36 -32.20
C GLN A 269 2.50 -16.47 -31.27
N LYS A 270 3.01 -17.07 -30.19
CA LYS A 270 3.79 -16.40 -29.13
C LYS A 270 5.13 -15.87 -29.70
N GLY A 271 5.37 -14.55 -29.60
CA GLY A 271 6.69 -13.94 -29.86
C GLY A 271 6.85 -13.10 -31.13
N SER A 272 5.82 -12.43 -31.65
CA SER A 272 5.99 -11.51 -32.79
C SER A 272 5.29 -10.17 -32.58
N CYS A 273 6.07 -9.09 -32.54
CA CYS A 273 5.61 -7.70 -32.60
C CYS A 273 5.62 -7.21 -34.05
N PHE A 274 4.48 -6.74 -34.57
CA PHE A 274 4.41 -6.13 -35.91
C PHE A 274 3.85 -4.70 -35.86
N LYS A 275 4.44 -3.81 -36.67
CA LYS A 275 3.95 -2.43 -36.88
C LYS A 275 2.60 -2.45 -37.59
N VAL A 276 1.57 -1.88 -36.98
CA VAL A 276 0.31 -1.59 -37.67
C VAL A 276 0.48 -0.33 -38.50
N ALA A 277 0.57 -0.48 -39.82
CA ALA A 277 0.55 0.64 -40.75
C ALA A 277 -0.91 0.97 -41.11
N LEU A 278 -1.41 2.12 -40.65
CA LEU A 278 -2.60 2.73 -41.26
C LEU A 278 -2.15 3.39 -42.58
N LEU A 279 -2.60 2.82 -43.69
CA LEU A 279 -2.42 3.41 -45.01
C LEU A 279 -3.30 4.67 -45.14
N GLN A 280 -2.70 5.84 -45.01
CA GLN A 280 -3.18 7.02 -45.72
C GLN A 280 -2.04 7.67 -46.51
N LYS A 281 -2.35 7.91 -47.79
CA LYS A 281 -1.46 8.42 -48.84
C LYS A 281 -0.70 9.68 -48.40
N ARG A 282 0.57 9.70 -48.79
CA ARG A 282 1.55 10.82 -48.86
C ARG A 282 2.49 10.95 -47.65
N GLY A 283 3.67 10.34 -47.84
CA GLY A 283 5.00 10.85 -47.45
C GLY A 283 5.14 11.45 -46.07
N ILE A 284 5.50 10.61 -45.09
CA ILE A 284 6.01 11.06 -43.79
C ILE A 284 7.28 10.26 -43.48
N GLN A 285 8.35 10.98 -43.14
CA GLN A 285 9.59 10.40 -42.67
C GLN A 285 9.36 9.70 -41.33
N VAL A 286 9.86 8.46 -41.25
CA VAL A 286 9.87 7.68 -40.01
C VAL A 286 10.89 8.33 -39.07
N PHE A 287 10.43 9.04 -38.06
CA PHE A 287 11.26 9.27 -36.88
C PHE A 287 11.26 7.97 -36.09
N GLN A 288 12.42 7.30 -36.02
CA GLN A 288 12.63 6.36 -34.95
C GLN A 288 12.44 7.13 -33.64
N ALA A 289 11.54 6.68 -32.77
CA ALA A 289 11.68 7.03 -31.37
C ALA A 289 13.11 6.64 -30.99
N PRO A 290 13.90 7.54 -30.37
CA PRO A 290 15.27 7.24 -30.00
C PRO A 290 15.26 5.92 -29.24
N LYS A 291 16.04 4.95 -29.72
CA LYS A 291 16.31 3.69 -29.04
C LYS A 291 17.30 3.96 -27.91
N ASP A 292 16.97 4.95 -27.10
CA ASP A 292 17.88 5.60 -26.14
C ASP A 292 17.12 5.94 -24.86
N GLN A 293 16.46 4.93 -24.31
CA GLN A 293 16.32 4.86 -22.87
C GLN A 293 17.24 3.74 -22.43
N SER A 294 18.52 4.08 -22.26
CA SER A 294 19.40 3.29 -21.40
C SER A 294 18.64 3.09 -20.09
N TRP A 295 18.36 1.83 -19.76
CA TRP A 295 17.66 1.50 -18.51
C TRP A 295 18.38 2.19 -17.35
N LYS A 296 17.59 2.67 -16.39
CA LYS A 296 18.06 3.32 -15.17
C LYS A 296 17.24 2.82 -14.01
N LEU A 297 17.84 2.70 -12.83
CA LEU A 297 17.08 2.42 -11.61
C LEU A 297 16.69 3.72 -10.95
N SER A 298 15.40 4.02 -10.87
CA SER A 298 14.86 5.22 -10.22
C SER A 298 14.15 4.82 -8.93
N ILE A 299 14.55 5.42 -7.82
CA ILE A 299 14.03 5.17 -6.47
C ILE A 299 13.69 6.51 -5.84
N ARG A 300 12.48 6.65 -5.31
CA ARG A 300 12.12 7.73 -4.39
C ARG A 300 11.73 7.12 -3.05
N VAL A 301 12.33 7.62 -1.98
CA VAL A 301 11.95 7.29 -0.62
C VAL A 301 11.50 8.57 0.05
N ASP A 302 10.22 8.66 0.37
CA ASP A 302 9.70 9.64 1.31
C ASP A 302 9.68 9.02 2.71
N PHE A 303 10.14 9.76 3.72
CA PHE A 303 10.27 9.24 5.07
C PHE A 303 9.94 10.28 6.15
N ARG A 304 9.41 9.79 7.28
CA ARG A 304 9.35 10.46 8.58
C ARG A 304 9.91 9.51 9.60
N PHE A 305 10.65 10.01 10.57
CA PHE A 305 11.47 9.16 11.43
C PHE A 305 11.46 9.71 12.86
N PRO A 306 11.61 8.86 13.87
CA PRO A 306 12.25 9.23 15.11
C PRO A 306 13.64 8.59 15.24
N GLU A 307 13.94 7.55 14.45
CA GLU A 307 15.14 6.71 14.59
C GLU A 307 15.85 6.50 13.23
N ASP A 308 17.14 6.17 13.31
CA ASP A 308 17.99 5.82 12.18
C ASP A 308 17.65 4.43 11.62
N GLY A 309 18.14 4.13 10.43
CA GLY A 309 18.09 2.75 9.95
C GLY A 309 18.22 2.58 8.45
N VAL A 310 18.16 1.31 8.06
CA VAL A 310 18.07 0.91 6.66
C VAL A 310 16.68 1.22 6.12
N LEU A 311 16.62 2.08 5.10
CA LEU A 311 15.36 2.42 4.43
C LEU A 311 15.01 1.37 3.37
N LEU A 312 16.00 1.00 2.55
CA LEU A 312 15.83 0.12 1.39
C LEU A 312 17.15 -0.58 1.07
N ALA A 313 17.12 -1.86 0.72
CA ALA A 313 18.26 -2.59 0.18
C ALA A 313 17.84 -3.55 -0.94
N LEU A 314 18.75 -3.86 -1.85
CA LEU A 314 18.60 -4.96 -2.80
C LEU A 314 19.69 -5.99 -2.53
N ARG A 315 19.28 -7.24 -2.29
CA ARG A 315 20.19 -8.35 -2.05
C ARG A 315 19.91 -9.48 -3.04
N SER A 316 20.98 -10.12 -3.49
CA SER A 316 20.87 -11.36 -4.28
C SER A 316 20.68 -12.57 -3.37
N GLU A 317 20.31 -13.71 -3.97
CA GLU A 317 20.21 -15.01 -3.30
C GLU A 317 21.51 -15.44 -2.59
N GLU A 318 22.67 -15.01 -3.09
CA GLU A 318 23.99 -15.28 -2.49
C GLU A 318 24.28 -14.41 -1.25
N ASN A 319 23.29 -13.67 -0.75
CA ASN A 319 23.43 -12.65 0.30
C ASN A 319 24.39 -11.50 -0.05
N VAL A 320 24.69 -11.30 -1.33
CA VAL A 320 25.45 -10.13 -1.79
C VAL A 320 24.51 -8.94 -1.89
N THR A 321 24.81 -7.87 -1.15
CA THR A 321 24.06 -6.62 -1.18
C THR A 321 24.55 -5.73 -2.31
N LEU A 322 23.64 -5.47 -3.24
CA LEU A 322 23.91 -4.68 -4.44
C LEU A 322 23.88 -3.20 -4.12
N PHE A 323 22.85 -2.77 -3.41
CA PHE A 323 22.81 -1.43 -2.84
C PHE A 323 22.08 -1.41 -1.50
N LEU A 324 22.46 -0.44 -0.66
CA LEU A 324 21.89 -0.19 0.66
C LEU A 324 21.67 1.30 0.85
N VAL A 325 20.42 1.70 1.09
CA VAL A 325 20.01 3.07 1.41
C VAL A 325 19.80 3.17 2.91
N ARG A 326 20.53 4.08 3.56
CA ARG A 326 20.54 4.23 5.02
C ARG A 326 20.37 5.68 5.44
N LEU A 327 19.54 5.89 6.47
CA LEU A 327 19.42 7.13 7.22
C LEU A 327 20.31 7.07 8.46
N ASP A 328 21.17 8.07 8.61
CA ASP A 328 21.94 8.36 9.82
C ASP A 328 21.60 9.81 10.23
N TRP A 329 20.52 9.96 10.98
CA TRP A 329 20.01 11.24 11.47
C TRP A 329 20.96 11.90 12.46
N GLN A 330 21.71 11.12 13.26
CA GLN A 330 22.75 11.68 14.13
C GLN A 330 23.79 12.48 13.33
N LYS A 331 24.15 12.00 12.13
CA LYS A 331 25.01 12.71 11.19
C LYS A 331 24.25 13.60 10.20
N ARG A 332 22.92 13.52 10.18
CA ARG A 332 22.02 14.16 9.20
C ARG A 332 22.40 13.79 7.77
N VAL A 333 22.64 12.50 7.53
CA VAL A 333 23.07 11.97 6.24
C VAL A 333 22.13 10.89 5.77
N VAL A 334 21.80 10.92 4.48
CA VAL A 334 21.32 9.73 3.75
C VAL A 334 22.48 9.23 2.90
N SER A 335 22.83 7.96 3.08
CA SER A 335 23.90 7.30 2.32
C SER A 335 23.36 6.16 1.47
N VAL A 336 23.95 5.99 0.29
CA VAL A 336 23.74 4.85 -0.60
C VAL A 336 25.08 4.15 -0.77
N THR A 337 25.17 2.93 -0.24
CA THR A 337 26.30 2.04 -0.49
C THR A 337 25.99 1.19 -1.72
N PHE A 338 26.94 1.06 -2.65
CA PHE A 338 26.83 0.28 -3.88
C PHE A 338 27.93 -0.77 -3.94
N PHE A 339 27.54 -2.06 -3.92
CA PHE A 339 28.41 -3.25 -3.86
C PHE A 339 29.53 -3.19 -2.80
N ASP A 340 29.33 -2.49 -1.67
CA ASP A 340 30.35 -2.20 -0.65
C ASP A 340 31.65 -1.53 -1.17
N LYS A 341 31.67 -1.08 -2.43
CA LYS A 341 32.82 -0.45 -3.09
C LYS A 341 32.73 1.08 -3.06
N LEU A 342 31.51 1.60 -3.11
CA LEU A 342 31.22 3.02 -3.17
C LEU A 342 30.15 3.36 -2.12
N THR A 343 30.36 4.45 -1.39
CA THR A 343 29.33 5.05 -0.55
C THR A 343 29.13 6.51 -0.96
N GLY A 344 28.01 6.78 -1.63
CA GLY A 344 27.53 8.13 -1.88
C GLY A 344 26.70 8.64 -0.71
N SER A 345 26.77 9.92 -0.40
CA SER A 345 26.02 10.52 0.70
C SER A 345 25.58 11.96 0.42
N VAL A 346 24.42 12.31 0.95
CA VAL A 346 23.88 13.67 0.91
C VAL A 346 23.52 14.11 2.32
N MET A 347 23.76 15.39 2.61
CA MET A 347 23.34 16.01 3.86
C MET A 347 21.85 16.35 3.81
N LEU A 348 21.20 16.13 4.94
CA LEU A 348 19.84 16.57 5.21
C LEU A 348 19.84 18.00 5.78
N PRO A 349 18.76 18.78 5.55
CA PRO A 349 18.58 20.12 6.11
C PRO A 349 18.81 20.18 7.62
N VAL A 350 19.34 21.31 8.10
CA VAL A 350 19.63 21.54 9.52
C VAL A 350 18.34 21.68 10.34
N ASP A 351 17.30 22.29 9.75
CA ASP A 351 16.03 22.63 10.42
C ASP A 351 14.94 21.58 10.14
N LEU A 352 15.36 20.34 9.88
CA LEU A 352 14.46 19.28 9.48
C LEU A 352 13.67 18.75 10.67
N CYS A 353 12.34 18.76 10.52
CA CYS A 353 11.44 18.21 11.52
C CYS A 353 11.17 16.73 11.25
N PRO A 354 11.43 15.83 12.24
CA PRO A 354 11.25 14.39 12.06
C PRO A 354 9.78 14.01 11.75
N SER A 355 8.84 14.84 12.20
CA SER A 355 7.39 14.72 11.97
C SER A 355 6.93 15.15 10.57
N HIS A 356 7.78 15.82 9.79
CA HIS A 356 7.48 16.26 8.44
C HIS A 356 8.08 15.30 7.41
N TRP A 357 7.33 15.05 6.34
CA TRP A 357 7.81 14.22 5.24
C TRP A 357 9.05 14.84 4.59
N GLN A 358 10.09 14.01 4.50
CA GLN A 358 11.31 14.28 3.77
C GLN A 358 11.40 13.33 2.60
N PHE A 359 12.19 13.65 1.59
CA PHE A 359 12.39 12.76 0.46
C PHE A 359 13.86 12.68 0.05
N VAL A 360 14.21 11.53 -0.50
CA VAL A 360 15.45 11.31 -1.23
C VAL A 360 15.14 10.63 -2.57
N ASP A 361 15.61 11.25 -3.65
CA ASP A 361 15.59 10.69 -5.00
C ASP A 361 16.96 10.06 -5.29
N ILE A 362 16.96 8.80 -5.69
CA ILE A 362 18.16 8.04 -6.03
C ILE A 362 18.01 7.52 -7.46
N GLN A 363 19.02 7.73 -8.29
CA GLN A 363 19.03 7.22 -9.66
C GLN A 363 20.38 6.56 -9.97
N PHE A 364 20.36 5.27 -10.31
CA PHE A 364 21.51 4.58 -10.90
C PHE A 364 21.39 4.64 -12.42
N SER A 365 22.45 5.08 -13.09
CA SER A 365 22.62 5.09 -14.55
C SER A 365 24.00 4.52 -14.90
N VAL A 366 24.26 4.20 -16.17
CA VAL A 366 25.46 3.44 -16.62
C VAL A 366 26.76 3.80 -15.90
N ASN A 367 27.06 5.10 -15.74
CA ASN A 367 28.30 5.56 -15.13
C ASN A 367 28.08 6.40 -13.87
N THR A 368 26.82 6.63 -13.45
CA THR A 368 26.53 7.61 -12.40
C THR A 368 25.52 7.11 -11.39
N LEU A 369 25.84 7.24 -10.12
CA LEU A 369 24.89 7.28 -9.02
C LEU A 369 24.53 8.73 -8.74
N PHE A 370 23.24 9.03 -8.75
CA PHE A 370 22.67 10.33 -8.44
C PHE A 370 21.86 10.26 -7.16
N ILE A 371 22.07 11.19 -6.23
CA ILE A 371 21.26 11.34 -5.02
C ILE A 371 20.84 12.80 -4.87
N LYS A 372 19.55 13.03 -4.65
CA LYS A 372 18.97 14.37 -4.50
C LYS A 372 18.01 14.42 -3.31
N THR A 373 18.09 15.52 -2.56
CA THR A 373 17.13 15.91 -1.53
C THR A 373 16.49 17.26 -1.91
N ALA A 374 15.81 17.90 -0.97
CA ALA A 374 15.28 19.26 -1.15
C ALA A 374 16.40 20.31 -1.34
N GLU A 375 17.54 20.16 -0.65
CA GLU A 375 18.60 21.18 -0.62
C GLU A 375 19.87 20.76 -1.36
N THR A 376 20.15 19.46 -1.38
CA THR A 376 21.43 18.93 -1.85
C THR A 376 21.22 18.00 -3.04
N MET A 377 22.18 18.04 -3.97
CA MET A 377 22.22 17.18 -5.13
C MET A 377 23.67 16.82 -5.44
N SER A 378 23.96 15.53 -5.50
CA SER A 378 25.31 15.00 -5.64
C SER A 378 25.35 13.82 -6.61
N PHE A 379 26.51 13.63 -7.23
CA PHE A 379 26.77 12.59 -8.22
C PHE A 379 28.04 11.85 -7.86
N TRP A 380 28.06 10.54 -8.11
CA TRP A 380 29.25 9.69 -7.97
C TRP A 380 29.43 8.86 -9.22
N ASP A 381 30.68 8.69 -9.62
CA ASP A 381 31.03 7.79 -10.71
C ASP A 381 30.90 6.33 -10.24
N ILE A 382 30.18 5.52 -11.02
CA ILE A 382 30.08 4.08 -10.83
C ILE A 382 30.67 3.33 -12.03
N GLN A 383 31.18 2.13 -11.79
CA GLN A 383 31.71 1.30 -12.87
C GLN A 383 30.57 0.74 -13.73
N PRO A 384 30.65 0.80 -15.07
CA PRO A 384 29.63 0.22 -15.95
C PRO A 384 29.38 -1.26 -15.71
N THR A 385 30.42 -2.01 -15.28
CA THR A 385 30.31 -3.44 -14.94
C THR A 385 29.44 -3.67 -13.70
N ASP A 386 29.57 -2.83 -12.67
CA ASP A 386 28.75 -2.93 -11.46
C ASP A 386 27.29 -2.52 -11.79
N PHE A 387 27.09 -1.52 -12.65
CA PHE A 387 25.77 -1.16 -13.14
C PHE A 387 25.09 -2.29 -13.94
N GLN A 388 25.83 -2.97 -14.83
CA GLN A 388 25.32 -4.13 -15.55
C GLN A 388 24.95 -5.27 -14.58
N ALA A 389 25.77 -5.53 -13.56
CA ALA A 389 25.45 -6.53 -12.53
C ALA A 389 24.17 -6.18 -11.75
N LEU A 390 23.95 -4.90 -11.45
CA LEU A 390 22.70 -4.41 -10.87
C LEU A 390 21.51 -4.67 -11.78
N GLN A 391 21.63 -4.41 -13.09
CA GLN A 391 20.57 -4.68 -14.08
C GLN A 391 20.21 -6.17 -14.12
N ASP A 392 21.23 -7.01 -14.21
CA ASP A 392 21.04 -8.46 -14.29
C ASP A 392 20.31 -8.98 -13.04
N LYS A 393 20.76 -8.57 -11.85
CA LYS A 393 20.14 -8.96 -10.58
C LYS A 393 18.79 -8.31 -10.32
N TRP A 394 18.50 -7.14 -10.87
CA TRP A 394 17.15 -6.57 -10.83
C TRP A 394 16.13 -7.42 -11.60
N THR A 395 16.56 -8.12 -12.65
CA THR A 395 15.71 -9.04 -13.41
C THR A 395 15.68 -10.47 -12.86
N ASP A 396 16.58 -10.78 -11.92
CA ASP A 396 16.70 -12.09 -11.29
C ASP A 396 15.54 -12.33 -10.32
N PRO A 397 14.72 -13.39 -10.51
CA PRO A 397 13.58 -13.68 -9.64
C PRO A 397 13.97 -14.09 -8.21
N THR A 398 15.25 -14.41 -7.97
CA THR A 398 15.76 -14.78 -6.63
C THR A 398 16.32 -13.59 -5.86
N SER A 399 16.44 -12.41 -6.49
CA SER A 399 16.80 -11.18 -5.80
C SER A 399 15.63 -10.65 -4.96
N GLU A 400 15.98 -10.00 -3.85
CA GLU A 400 15.05 -9.55 -2.83
C GLU A 400 15.30 -8.09 -2.48
N ILE A 401 14.21 -7.34 -2.40
CA ILE A 401 14.18 -5.96 -1.93
C ILE A 401 13.77 -5.98 -0.47
N TYR A 402 14.63 -5.45 0.39
CA TYR A 402 14.41 -5.31 1.81
C TYR A 402 14.00 -3.87 2.13
N ILE A 403 12.93 -3.69 2.90
CA ILE A 403 12.40 -2.38 3.28
C ILE A 403 12.36 -2.30 4.80
N GLY A 404 12.88 -1.19 5.35
CA GLY A 404 12.89 -0.93 6.80
C GLY A 404 13.97 -1.69 7.58
N GLY A 405 14.64 -2.69 6.99
CA GLY A 405 15.69 -3.45 7.68
C GLY A 405 16.17 -4.63 6.87
N VAL A 406 17.39 -5.09 7.16
CA VAL A 406 17.96 -6.32 6.59
C VAL A 406 18.30 -7.27 7.74
N PRO A 407 17.76 -8.50 7.76
CA PRO A 407 18.09 -9.48 8.78
C PRO A 407 19.55 -9.93 8.62
N GLY A 408 20.26 -10.11 9.74
CA GLY A 408 21.63 -10.63 9.75
C GLY A 408 22.76 -9.58 9.76
N SER A 409 22.46 -8.32 10.09
CA SER A 409 23.41 -7.23 10.44
C SER A 409 24.01 -6.36 9.32
N GLU A 410 23.16 -5.66 8.54
CA GLU A 410 23.56 -4.50 7.72
C GLU A 410 23.32 -3.12 8.38
N GLY A 411 23.01 -3.13 9.68
CA GLY A 411 22.74 -1.92 10.46
C GLY A 411 21.43 -2.01 11.25
N PRO A 412 21.06 -0.90 11.92
CA PRO A 412 19.79 -0.81 12.63
C PRO A 412 18.62 -0.86 11.66
N HIS A 413 17.52 -1.47 12.10
CA HIS A 413 16.26 -1.43 11.38
C HIS A 413 15.66 -0.03 11.56
N PHE A 414 15.14 0.51 10.48
CA PHE A 414 14.43 1.77 10.49
C PHE A 414 13.13 1.64 11.29
N SER A 415 12.85 2.67 12.09
CA SER A 415 11.56 2.86 12.75
C SER A 415 11.00 4.20 12.28
N GLY A 416 9.72 4.23 11.90
CA GLY A 416 9.09 5.42 11.36
C GLY A 416 8.13 5.14 10.22
N CYS A 417 7.94 6.13 9.35
CA CYS A 417 7.00 6.09 8.25
C CYS A 417 7.72 6.19 6.91
N LEU A 418 7.35 5.34 5.96
CA LEU A 418 7.90 5.30 4.61
C LEU A 418 6.79 5.43 3.56
N LYS A 419 7.13 6.05 2.43
CA LYS A 419 6.47 5.86 1.13
C LYS A 419 7.59 5.64 0.12
N ILE A 420 7.51 4.55 -0.64
CA ILE A 420 8.57 4.18 -1.57
C ILE A 420 7.96 4.09 -2.97
N THR A 421 8.67 4.67 -3.94
CA THR A 421 8.38 4.53 -5.36
C THR A 421 9.60 3.92 -6.04
N LEU A 422 9.41 2.79 -6.71
CA LEU A 422 10.45 2.09 -7.46
C LEU A 422 10.03 2.06 -8.93
N GLN A 423 10.88 2.55 -9.84
CA GLN A 423 10.58 2.57 -11.28
C GLN A 423 9.22 3.21 -11.62
N ALA A 424 8.88 4.32 -10.95
CA ALA A 424 7.62 5.04 -11.06
C ALA A 424 6.36 4.29 -10.54
N GLU A 425 6.52 3.11 -9.95
CA GLU A 425 5.45 2.35 -9.31
C GLU A 425 5.54 2.50 -7.78
N ALA A 426 4.41 2.81 -7.14
CA ALA A 426 4.34 2.90 -5.68
C ALA A 426 4.41 1.50 -5.06
N VAL A 427 5.20 1.35 -4.01
CA VAL A 427 5.32 0.08 -3.29
C VAL A 427 4.06 -0.18 -2.46
N ASP A 428 3.40 -1.30 -2.74
CA ASP A 428 2.32 -1.88 -1.91
C ASP A 428 2.89 -3.03 -1.06
N LEU A 429 2.99 -2.81 0.26
CA LEU A 429 3.55 -3.81 1.19
C LEU A 429 2.67 -5.06 1.32
N ASP A 430 1.41 -5.03 0.89
CA ASP A 430 0.57 -6.24 0.84
C ASP A 430 0.91 -7.14 -0.35
N MET A 431 1.86 -6.74 -1.21
CA MET A 431 2.47 -7.59 -2.24
C MET A 431 3.79 -8.20 -1.77
N ALA A 432 4.23 -7.90 -0.54
CA ALA A 432 5.42 -8.50 0.03
C ALA A 432 5.22 -9.99 0.23
N HIS A 433 6.27 -10.78 0.00
CA HIS A 433 6.22 -12.21 0.28
C HIS A 433 6.56 -12.49 1.76
N TYR A 434 7.19 -11.54 2.43
CA TYR A 434 7.34 -11.48 3.88
C TYR A 434 7.11 -10.05 4.34
N LYS A 435 6.28 -9.88 5.37
CA LYS A 435 6.07 -8.61 6.06
C LYS A 435 6.01 -8.91 7.55
N HIS A 436 6.80 -8.19 8.35
CA HIS A 436 6.72 -8.34 9.80
C HIS A 436 5.29 -8.01 10.31
N PRO A 437 4.68 -8.80 11.21
CA PRO A 437 3.25 -8.68 11.55
C PRO A 437 2.78 -7.31 12.03
N TYR A 438 3.67 -6.52 12.63
CA TYR A 438 3.36 -5.19 13.15
C TYR A 438 3.61 -4.03 12.19
N VAL A 439 4.13 -4.31 10.99
CA VAL A 439 4.24 -3.31 9.91
C VAL A 439 2.83 -2.95 9.43
N ARG A 440 2.57 -1.66 9.31
CA ARG A 440 1.31 -1.14 8.75
C ARG A 440 1.53 -0.79 7.29
N SER A 441 0.75 -1.40 6.40
CA SER A 441 0.94 -1.23 4.95
C SER A 441 0.48 0.14 4.45
N HIS A 442 -0.59 0.67 5.04
CA HIS A 442 -1.40 1.77 4.50
C HIS A 442 -1.74 2.86 5.55
N SER A 443 -1.36 2.67 6.81
CA SER A 443 -1.58 3.62 7.90
C SER A 443 -0.27 4.07 8.58
N CYS A 444 -0.10 5.39 8.69
CA CYS A 444 1.05 6.01 9.33
C CYS A 444 0.61 6.99 10.42
N PRO A 445 1.15 6.95 11.66
CA PRO A 445 0.72 7.83 12.73
C PRO A 445 1.07 9.29 12.42
N VAL A 446 0.18 10.22 12.78
CA VAL A 446 0.43 11.66 12.69
C VAL A 446 1.22 12.12 13.92
N GLY A 447 2.29 12.90 13.73
CA GLY A 447 3.07 13.48 14.83
C GLY A 447 4.13 12.54 15.44
N ILE A 448 4.81 11.77 14.58
CA ILE A 448 6.02 11.01 14.94
C ILE A 448 7.17 11.97 15.19
#